data_AF-G9MYN9-F1
#
_entry.id   AF-G9MYN9-F1
#
_cell.length_a   1.000
_cell.length_b   1.000
_cell.length_c   1.000
_cell.angle_alpha   90.00
_cell.angle_beta   90.00
_cell.angle_gamma   90.00
#
_symmetry.space_group_name_H-M   'P 1'
#
loop_
_entity.id
_entity.type
_entity.pdbx_description
1 polymer ?
#
loop_
_entity_poly.entity_id
_entity_poly.type
_entity_poly.pdbx_seq_one_letter_code
_entity_poly.pdbx_strand_id
1 'polypeptide(L)'
;MKFLTLVTIFTATCNAAQHSHRSIRQIRHKRQAVDPFSHNNDPIPKAPVVEAVPLTAESGTNNDNNNRIGKRRGSSGSKKSEQTLILFEVGGVPGNECLTFRNNGEIVDAACVNEAADRQLTPSTLNGADVLIVQRTFSNGFRPDLVDKKVCVGFNGTHFKAEDCESQDVELVRFTGANLVASGGACLNGHDNLAQVTVNVNGQGCALLKPTVVTPTPP
;
A
#
# COMPACT_ATOMS: atom_id res chain seq x y z
N MET A 1 -51.41 17.61 -36.58
CA MET A 1 -50.67 17.25 -37.80
C MET A 1 -49.44 16.47 -37.38
N LYS A 2 -49.24 15.27 -37.97
CA LYS A 2 -48.19 14.29 -37.65
C LYS A 2 -46.95 14.57 -38.51
N PHE A 3 -45.75 14.63 -37.94
CA PHE A 3 -44.47 14.40 -38.63
C PHE A 3 -43.50 13.82 -37.58
N LEU A 4 -43.39 12.50 -37.50
CA LEU A 4 -42.55 11.57 -38.26
C LEU A 4 -41.05 11.67 -37.94
N THR A 5 -40.62 10.65 -37.22
CA THR A 5 -39.29 10.27 -36.73
C THR A 5 -38.30 9.99 -37.85
N LEU A 6 -37.01 10.28 -37.64
CA LEU A 6 -35.93 9.64 -38.39
C LEU A 6 -34.77 9.32 -37.45
N VAL A 7 -34.60 8.03 -37.18
CA VAL A 7 -33.50 7.41 -36.44
C VAL A 7 -32.48 6.96 -37.48
N THR A 8 -31.23 7.39 -37.34
CA THR A 8 -30.10 6.88 -38.15
C THR A 8 -29.15 6.12 -37.24
N ILE A 9 -29.14 4.80 -37.39
CA ILE A 9 -28.18 3.88 -36.76
C ILE A 9 -27.08 3.63 -37.81
N PHE A 10 -25.84 3.97 -37.49
CA PHE A 10 -24.67 3.52 -38.25
C PHE A 10 -24.05 2.32 -37.52
N THR A 11 -24.22 1.14 -38.10
CA THR A 11 -23.42 -0.05 -37.80
C THR A 11 -22.27 -0.13 -38.80
N ALA A 12 -21.03 0.01 -38.33
CA ALA A 12 -19.84 -0.30 -39.11
C ALA A 12 -19.23 -1.59 -38.58
N THR A 13 -19.20 -2.59 -39.46
CA THR A 13 -18.71 -3.94 -39.25
C THR A 13 -17.18 -4.04 -39.37
N CYS A 14 -16.68 -5.13 -38.76
CA CYS A 14 -15.32 -5.59 -38.62
C CYS A 14 -14.40 -5.44 -39.83
N ASN A 15 -13.12 -5.17 -39.56
CA ASN A 15 -12.03 -5.67 -40.39
C ASN A 15 -11.03 -6.42 -39.50
N ALA A 16 -11.01 -7.75 -39.65
CA ALA A 16 -10.01 -8.64 -39.07
C ALA A 16 -8.82 -8.70 -40.04
N ALA A 17 -7.68 -8.17 -39.61
CA ALA A 17 -6.42 -8.26 -40.34
C ALA A 17 -5.54 -9.38 -39.77
N GLN A 18 -5.54 -10.48 -40.52
CA GLN A 18 -4.38 -11.26 -40.98
C GLN A 18 -3.31 -11.73 -39.97
N HIS A 19 -3.28 -13.06 -39.88
CA HIS A 19 -2.17 -13.92 -39.46
C HIS A 19 -0.78 -13.43 -39.91
N SER A 20 0.15 -13.35 -38.95
CA SER A 20 1.58 -13.54 -39.18
C SER A 20 2.08 -14.63 -38.22
N HIS A 21 2.07 -15.88 -38.70
CA HIS A 21 2.79 -16.99 -38.09
C HIS A 21 4.30 -16.74 -38.19
N ARG A 22 4.91 -16.17 -37.15
CA ARG A 22 6.36 -16.28 -36.94
C ARG A 22 6.66 -17.60 -36.26
N SER A 23 7.14 -18.54 -37.06
CA SER A 23 7.77 -19.79 -36.64
C SER A 23 9.01 -19.48 -35.81
N ILE A 24 8.90 -19.63 -34.49
CA ILE A 24 10.05 -19.67 -33.58
C ILE A 24 10.44 -21.14 -33.43
N ARG A 25 11.63 -21.46 -33.96
CA ARG A 25 12.33 -22.74 -33.78
C ARG A 25 12.38 -23.09 -32.29
N GLN A 26 11.63 -24.12 -31.89
CA GLN A 26 11.85 -24.82 -30.64
C GLN A 26 13.15 -25.63 -30.73
N ILE A 27 14.20 -25.15 -30.06
CA ILE A 27 15.40 -25.94 -29.81
C ILE A 27 15.05 -26.95 -28.72
N ARG A 28 14.79 -28.17 -29.18
CA ARG A 28 14.46 -29.36 -28.39
C ARG A 28 15.75 -29.91 -27.77
N HIS A 29 16.17 -29.39 -26.62
CA HIS A 29 17.18 -30.08 -25.82
C HIS A 29 16.52 -31.24 -25.06
N LYS A 30 16.64 -32.43 -25.65
CA LYS A 30 16.57 -33.70 -24.94
C LYS A 30 17.75 -33.78 -23.95
N ARG A 31 17.46 -34.00 -22.67
CA ARG A 31 18.23 -34.77 -21.67
C ARG A 31 17.34 -34.82 -20.43
N GLN A 32 16.59 -35.91 -20.26
CA GLN A 32 16.96 -37.13 -19.55
C GLN A 32 16.22 -37.15 -18.22
N ALA A 33 15.16 -37.95 -18.19
CA ALA A 33 14.48 -38.38 -16.98
C ALA A 33 15.45 -39.19 -16.12
N VAL A 34 15.55 -38.83 -14.84
CA VAL A 34 16.05 -39.67 -13.78
C VAL A 34 15.12 -39.46 -12.59
N ASP A 35 14.23 -40.43 -12.39
CA ASP A 35 13.59 -40.76 -11.11
C ASP A 35 14.07 -42.19 -10.77
N PRO A 36 13.91 -42.74 -9.55
CA PRO A 36 13.76 -42.12 -8.23
C PRO A 36 14.66 -42.81 -7.15
N PHE A 37 15.22 -42.04 -6.23
CA PHE A 37 15.81 -42.52 -4.97
C PHE A 37 15.65 -41.36 -3.97
N SER A 38 15.35 -41.50 -2.70
CA SER A 38 15.12 -42.65 -1.81
C SER A 38 14.47 -42.04 -0.58
N HIS A 39 13.53 -42.76 0.05
CA HIS A 39 13.01 -42.39 1.37
C HIS A 39 14.16 -42.18 2.37
N ASN A 40 14.18 -41.02 3.01
CA ASN A 40 14.67 -40.87 4.37
C ASN A 40 13.67 -39.98 5.12
N ASN A 41 12.86 -40.65 5.95
CA ASN A 41 12.04 -40.02 6.97
C ASN A 41 12.95 -39.66 8.14
N ASP A 42 13.52 -38.44 8.11
CA ASP A 42 14.12 -37.88 9.32
C ASP A 42 13.02 -37.31 10.23
N PRO A 43 13.03 -37.63 11.54
CA PRO A 43 12.01 -37.19 12.46
C PRO A 43 12.08 -35.67 12.67
N ILE A 44 10.92 -35.04 12.49
CA ILE A 44 10.62 -33.64 12.80
C ILE A 44 11.05 -33.33 14.25
N PRO A 45 11.97 -32.37 14.50
CA PRO A 45 12.17 -31.86 15.84
C PRO A 45 10.90 -31.14 16.29
N LYS A 46 10.29 -31.64 17.38
CA LYS A 46 9.16 -31.00 18.05
C LYS A 46 9.50 -29.53 18.33
N ALA A 47 8.79 -28.62 17.68
CA ALA A 47 8.80 -27.22 18.06
C ALA A 47 8.28 -27.08 19.50
N PRO A 48 8.87 -26.22 20.34
CA PRO A 48 8.36 -25.95 21.67
C PRO A 48 6.98 -25.27 21.55
N VAL A 49 6.03 -25.78 22.34
CA VAL A 49 4.73 -25.18 22.58
C VAL A 49 4.97 -23.77 23.12
N VAL A 50 4.72 -22.75 22.32
CA VAL A 50 4.66 -21.37 22.80
C VAL A 50 3.25 -21.18 23.35
N GLU A 51 3.18 -21.19 24.67
CA GLU A 51 2.01 -20.88 25.47
C GLU A 51 1.52 -19.47 25.09
N ALA A 52 0.25 -19.38 24.68
CA ALA A 52 -0.39 -18.11 24.39
C ALA A 52 -0.42 -17.26 25.66
N VAL A 53 0.31 -16.14 25.67
CA VAL A 53 0.24 -15.15 26.73
C VAL A 53 -1.05 -14.34 26.53
N PRO A 54 -2.04 -14.40 27.43
CA PRO A 54 -3.16 -13.48 27.39
C PRO A 54 -2.68 -12.08 27.83
N LEU A 55 -3.01 -11.07 27.03
CA LEU A 55 -2.94 -9.65 27.43
C LEU A 55 -3.99 -9.42 28.54
N THR A 56 -3.61 -9.67 29.78
CA THR A 56 -4.36 -9.18 30.94
C THR A 56 -4.08 -7.69 31.09
N ALA A 57 -5.10 -6.88 30.86
CA ALA A 57 -5.13 -5.48 31.24
C ALA A 57 -5.09 -5.38 32.78
N GLU A 58 -3.92 -5.07 33.33
CA GLU A 58 -3.81 -4.70 34.74
C GLU A 58 -4.22 -3.24 34.93
N SER A 59 -5.47 -3.06 35.34
CA SER A 59 -5.95 -1.87 36.02
C SER A 59 -5.30 -1.79 37.41
N GLY A 60 -4.12 -1.20 37.48
CA GLY A 60 -3.46 -0.84 38.73
C GLY A 60 -4.02 0.47 39.29
N THR A 61 -5.02 0.38 40.16
CA THR A 61 -5.39 1.46 41.09
C THR A 61 -4.34 1.56 42.19
N ASN A 62 -3.63 2.69 42.29
CA ASN A 62 -2.94 3.08 43.51
C ASN A 62 -3.09 4.59 43.76
N ASN A 63 -3.41 4.88 45.02
CA ASN A 63 -3.76 6.16 45.61
C ASN A 63 -2.65 7.20 45.49
N ASP A 64 -2.98 8.37 44.93
CA ASP A 64 -2.27 9.62 45.22
C ASP A 64 -3.29 10.67 45.68
N ASN A 65 -3.39 10.81 47.00
CA ASN A 65 -3.99 11.98 47.64
C ASN A 65 -3.02 13.15 47.47
N ASN A 66 -3.31 14.07 46.55
CA ASN A 66 -3.03 15.49 46.80
C ASN A 66 -3.86 16.44 45.92
N ASN A 67 -4.68 17.19 46.64
CA ASN A 67 -5.42 18.38 46.28
C ASN A 67 -4.72 19.29 45.25
N ARG A 68 -5.31 19.43 44.05
CA ARG A 68 -5.29 20.66 43.24
C ARG A 68 -6.48 20.68 42.27
N ILE A 69 -7.42 21.58 42.56
CA ILE A 69 -8.50 22.00 41.68
C ILE A 69 -7.89 22.51 40.37
N GLY A 70 -8.04 21.73 39.30
CA GLY A 70 -7.59 22.07 37.96
C GLY A 70 -8.42 21.33 36.93
N LYS A 71 -9.37 22.05 36.33
CA LYS A 71 -10.29 21.61 35.27
C LYS A 71 -9.51 21.08 34.06
N ARG A 72 -9.15 19.81 34.06
CA ARG A 72 -8.60 19.12 32.88
C ARG A 72 -9.75 18.63 32.00
N ARG A 73 -10.02 19.42 30.95
CA ARG A 73 -10.76 18.97 29.78
C ARG A 73 -10.10 17.69 29.27
N GLY A 74 -10.88 16.61 29.15
CA GLY A 74 -10.47 15.41 28.45
C GLY A 74 -10.05 15.77 27.03
N SER A 75 -8.78 15.56 26.74
CA SER A 75 -8.25 15.52 25.39
C SER A 75 -7.82 14.09 25.14
N SER A 76 -8.77 13.22 24.81
CA SER A 76 -8.50 11.96 24.12
C SER A 76 -8.16 12.28 22.67
N GLY A 77 -7.05 12.99 22.48
CA GLY A 77 -6.39 13.14 21.19
C GLY A 77 -5.16 12.24 21.25
N SER A 78 -5.26 11.05 20.66
CA SER A 78 -4.06 10.26 20.37
C SER A 78 -3.15 11.18 19.56
N LYS A 79 -2.03 11.62 20.13
CA LYS A 79 -1.01 12.36 19.37
C LYS A 79 -0.64 11.46 18.20
N LYS A 80 -1.04 11.86 17.00
CA LYS A 80 -0.72 11.13 15.79
C LYS A 80 0.80 11.01 15.72
N SER A 81 1.26 9.78 15.69
CA SER A 81 2.65 9.45 15.96
C SER A 81 3.56 10.07 14.90
N GLU A 82 4.54 10.88 15.32
CA GLU A 82 5.65 11.36 14.48
C GLU A 82 6.60 10.23 14.04
N GLN A 83 6.25 8.97 14.35
CA GLN A 83 7.01 7.80 13.96
C GLN A 83 6.94 7.57 12.45
N THR A 84 8.08 7.18 11.89
CA THR A 84 8.15 6.73 10.51
C THR A 84 7.88 5.23 10.45
N LEU A 85 7.12 4.82 9.45
CA LEU A 85 6.55 3.49 9.32
C LEU A 85 7.02 2.86 8.02
N ILE A 86 7.23 1.55 8.07
CA ILE A 86 7.12 0.68 6.89
C ILE A 86 5.79 -0.04 7.00
N LEU A 87 5.04 -0.07 5.90
CA LEU A 87 3.72 -0.71 5.85
C LEU A 87 3.82 -2.05 5.12
N PHE A 88 3.40 -3.11 5.79
CA PHE A 88 3.37 -4.49 5.29
C PHE A 88 1.94 -4.89 4.94
N GLU A 89 1.68 -5.33 3.71
CA GLU A 89 0.38 -5.87 3.29
C GLU A 89 0.14 -7.28 3.85
N VAL A 90 -0.90 -7.41 4.66
CA VAL A 90 -1.31 -8.69 5.25
C VAL A 90 -2.00 -9.53 4.19
N GLY A 91 -1.42 -10.70 3.90
CA GLY A 91 -1.90 -11.55 2.81
C GLY A 91 -1.43 -11.12 1.43
N GLY A 92 -0.44 -10.22 1.35
CA GLY A 92 0.25 -9.82 0.13
C GLY A 92 1.09 -10.95 -0.49
N VAL A 93 1.86 -10.65 -1.54
CA VAL A 93 2.72 -11.63 -2.22
C VAL A 93 3.83 -12.10 -1.28
N PRO A 94 3.98 -13.41 -0.99
CA PRO A 94 5.07 -13.89 -0.16
C PRO A 94 6.45 -13.43 -0.65
N GLY A 95 7.19 -12.76 0.22
CA GLY A 95 8.49 -12.16 -0.08
C GLY A 95 8.43 -10.79 -0.77
N ASN A 96 7.24 -10.27 -1.08
CA ASN A 96 7.00 -8.90 -1.55
C ASN A 96 5.72 -8.34 -0.91
N GLU A 97 5.81 -7.91 0.34
CA GLU A 97 4.66 -7.42 1.09
C GLU A 97 4.82 -5.96 1.55
N CYS A 98 6.00 -5.36 1.41
CA CYS A 98 6.25 -4.00 1.86
C CYS A 98 5.92 -2.98 0.77
N LEU A 99 5.14 -1.96 1.12
CA LEU A 99 4.89 -0.83 0.24
C LEU A 99 6.19 -0.06 -0.03
N THR A 100 6.45 0.21 -1.31
CA THR A 100 7.63 0.94 -1.79
C THR A 100 7.23 1.94 -2.87
N PHE A 101 7.84 3.12 -2.89
CA PHE A 101 7.66 4.12 -3.94
C PHE A 101 8.73 3.99 -5.02
N ARG A 102 8.31 3.80 -6.27
CA ARG A 102 9.19 3.85 -7.43
C ARG A 102 9.59 5.29 -7.76
N ASN A 103 10.59 5.46 -8.63
CA ASN A 103 11.05 6.78 -9.09
C ASN A 103 9.95 7.61 -9.77
N ASN A 104 8.99 6.98 -10.44
CA ASN A 104 7.82 7.64 -11.04
C ASN A 104 6.72 7.97 -10.02
N GLY A 105 6.89 7.57 -8.75
CA GLY A 105 5.95 7.83 -7.66
C GLY A 105 4.86 6.78 -7.50
N GLU A 106 4.84 5.72 -8.32
CA GLU A 106 3.93 4.58 -8.13
C GLU A 106 4.27 3.84 -6.84
N ILE A 107 3.23 3.32 -6.17
CA ILE A 107 3.36 2.44 -5.01
C ILE A 107 3.30 1.01 -5.50
N VAL A 108 4.28 0.21 -5.07
CA VAL A 108 4.34 -1.21 -5.35
C VAL A 108 4.66 -2.01 -4.11
N ASP A 109 4.25 -3.27 -4.14
CA ASP A 109 4.72 -4.27 -3.20
C ASP A 109 6.14 -4.71 -3.55
N ALA A 110 6.99 -4.80 -2.53
CA ALA A 110 8.36 -5.24 -2.66
C ALA A 110 8.82 -5.97 -1.40
N ALA A 111 9.97 -6.65 -1.50
CA ALA A 111 10.55 -7.33 -0.36
C ALA A 111 10.88 -6.37 0.79
N CYS A 112 10.57 -6.81 2.02
CA CYS A 112 10.85 -6.11 3.27
C CYS A 112 12.31 -6.29 3.73
N VAL A 113 13.27 -6.19 2.80
CA VAL A 113 14.68 -6.56 3.05
C VAL A 113 15.51 -5.46 3.71
N ASN A 114 15.00 -4.23 3.77
CA ASN A 114 15.66 -3.10 4.41
C ASN A 114 14.65 -2.01 4.82
N GLU A 115 15.16 -1.00 5.52
CA GLU A 115 14.40 0.18 5.94
C GLU A 115 14.73 1.40 5.07
N ALA A 116 15.00 1.21 3.78
CA ALA A 116 15.32 2.34 2.90
C ALA A 116 14.19 3.37 2.84
N ALA A 117 14.56 4.63 2.60
CA ALA A 117 13.65 5.77 2.65
C ALA A 117 12.42 5.60 1.73
N ASP A 118 12.59 4.94 0.57
CA ASP A 118 11.50 4.68 -0.37
C ASP A 118 10.42 3.69 0.10
N ARG A 119 10.63 3.02 1.25
CA ARG A 119 9.63 2.18 1.95
C ARG A 119 8.98 2.89 3.13
N GLN A 120 9.46 4.09 3.44
CA GLN A 120 9.13 4.78 4.67
C GLN A 120 8.05 5.83 4.45
N LEU A 121 7.09 5.84 5.37
CA LEU A 121 5.92 6.69 5.38
C LEU A 121 5.73 7.28 6.77
N THR A 122 5.56 8.59 6.88
CA THR A 122 5.39 9.26 8.17
C THR A 122 3.98 9.83 8.28
N PRO A 123 3.11 9.28 9.15
CA PRO A 123 1.84 9.89 9.47
C PRO A 123 2.03 11.30 10.00
N SER A 124 1.26 12.24 9.47
CA SER A 124 1.34 13.64 9.89
C SER A 124 -0.02 14.32 9.78
N THR A 125 -0.05 15.62 10.04
CA THR A 125 -1.24 16.46 9.91
C THR A 125 -0.87 17.69 9.09
N LEU A 126 -1.65 17.97 8.04
CA LEU A 126 -1.51 19.15 7.19
C LEU A 126 -2.86 19.87 7.13
N ASN A 127 -2.91 21.14 7.51
CA ASN A 127 -4.14 21.95 7.53
C ASN A 127 -5.31 21.29 8.30
N GLY A 128 -5.00 20.55 9.37
CA GLY A 128 -5.98 19.80 10.16
C GLY A 128 -6.44 18.48 9.56
N ALA A 129 -5.98 18.13 8.35
CA ALA A 129 -6.24 16.85 7.71
C ALA A 129 -5.10 15.86 7.97
N ASP A 130 -5.48 14.60 8.11
CA ASP A 130 -4.55 13.51 8.28
C ASP A 130 -3.88 13.16 6.94
N VAL A 131 -2.54 13.13 6.93
CA VAL A 131 -1.76 12.82 5.73
C VAL A 131 -0.70 11.76 6.02
N LEU A 132 -0.15 11.20 4.95
CA LEU A 132 0.99 10.28 5.01
C LEU A 132 2.12 10.82 4.12
N ILE A 133 3.21 11.25 4.74
CA ILE A 133 4.37 11.83 4.06
C ILE A 133 5.25 10.70 3.52
N VAL A 134 5.71 10.83 2.28
CA VAL A 134 6.64 9.89 1.64
C VAL A 134 8.08 10.31 1.94
N GLN A 135 8.88 9.42 2.51
CA GLN A 135 10.30 9.66 2.80
C GLN A 135 11.18 9.40 1.57
N ARG A 136 10.88 10.04 0.44
CA ARG A 136 11.65 9.86 -0.80
C ARG A 136 11.88 11.19 -1.50
N THR A 137 13.08 11.39 -2.03
CA THR A 137 13.35 12.48 -2.99
C THR A 137 13.07 12.03 -4.41
N PHE A 138 12.59 12.98 -5.21
CA PHE A 138 12.34 12.78 -6.64
C PHE A 138 13.30 13.61 -7.46
N SER A 139 13.64 13.11 -8.65
CA SER A 139 14.52 13.78 -9.58
C SER A 139 13.79 14.21 -10.84
N ASN A 140 14.36 15.21 -11.51
CA ASN A 140 13.81 15.81 -12.73
C ASN A 140 13.59 14.80 -13.87
N GLY A 141 14.27 13.64 -13.85
CA GLY A 141 14.12 12.62 -14.89
C GLY A 141 12.84 11.78 -14.80
N PHE A 142 12.20 11.71 -13.63
CA PHE A 142 11.03 10.84 -13.42
C PHE A 142 9.79 11.59 -12.92
N ARG A 143 9.98 12.49 -11.94
CA ARG A 143 8.92 13.32 -11.36
C ARG A 143 9.44 14.75 -11.17
N PRO A 144 9.66 15.49 -12.27
CA PRO A 144 10.11 16.88 -12.20
C PRO A 144 9.16 17.78 -11.40
N ASP A 145 7.87 17.41 -11.38
CA ASP A 145 6.82 18.08 -10.63
C ASP A 145 6.92 17.93 -9.10
N LEU A 146 7.72 16.98 -8.61
CA LEU A 146 7.92 16.70 -7.18
C LEU A 146 9.33 17.06 -6.67
N VAL A 147 10.20 17.58 -7.53
CA VAL A 147 11.54 18.01 -7.12
C VAL A 147 11.43 19.15 -6.10
N ASP A 148 12.19 19.03 -5.00
CA ASP A 148 12.22 19.97 -3.87
C ASP A 148 10.87 20.20 -3.17
N LYS A 149 9.90 19.29 -3.36
CA LYS A 149 8.59 19.36 -2.73
C LYS A 149 8.46 18.42 -1.54
N LYS A 150 7.54 18.76 -0.65
CA LYS A 150 7.05 17.80 0.35
C LYS A 150 6.07 16.85 -0.33
N VAL A 151 6.36 15.56 -0.27
CA VAL A 151 5.58 14.54 -0.97
C VAL A 151 4.71 13.77 0.00
N CYS A 152 3.44 13.59 -0.38
CA CYS A 152 2.43 12.85 0.35
C CYS A 152 1.93 11.69 -0.52
N VAL A 153 1.29 10.71 0.11
CA VAL A 153 0.45 9.77 -0.62
C VAL A 153 -0.84 10.47 -1.02
N GLY A 154 -1.11 10.55 -2.32
CA GLY A 154 -2.29 11.17 -2.90
C GLY A 154 -3.10 10.18 -3.73
N PHE A 155 -4.41 10.44 -3.81
CA PHE A 155 -5.35 9.76 -4.68
C PHE A 155 -5.82 10.73 -5.78
N ASN A 156 -5.64 10.33 -7.03
CA ASN A 156 -5.98 11.13 -8.21
C ASN A 156 -7.31 10.70 -8.88
N GLY A 157 -8.16 9.96 -8.15
CA GLY A 157 -9.40 9.38 -8.67
C GLY A 157 -9.29 7.94 -9.14
N THR A 158 -8.09 7.42 -9.43
CA THR A 158 -7.91 6.01 -9.85
C THR A 158 -6.80 5.27 -9.11
N HIS A 159 -5.71 5.95 -8.73
CA HIS A 159 -4.54 5.31 -8.11
C HIS A 159 -4.07 6.08 -6.89
N PHE A 160 -3.42 5.35 -5.98
CA PHE A 160 -2.58 5.95 -4.95
C PHE A 160 -1.16 6.09 -5.48
N LYS A 161 -0.59 7.29 -5.33
CA LYS A 161 0.79 7.58 -5.75
C LYS A 161 1.40 8.69 -4.90
N ALA A 162 2.70 8.87 -5.03
CA ALA A 162 3.39 10.07 -4.53
C ALA A 162 2.89 11.31 -5.27
N GLU A 163 2.46 12.31 -4.51
CA GLU A 163 1.97 13.60 -4.98
C GLU A 163 2.50 14.73 -4.12
N ASP A 164 2.45 15.96 -4.64
CA ASP A 164 2.72 17.17 -3.88
C ASP A 164 1.69 17.31 -2.75
N CYS A 165 2.15 17.41 -1.51
CA CYS A 165 1.29 17.58 -0.34
C CYS A 165 0.42 18.85 -0.42
N GLU A 166 0.81 19.85 -1.20
CA GLU A 166 0.10 21.13 -1.35
C GLU A 166 -0.81 21.16 -2.59
N SER A 167 -0.83 20.08 -3.39
CA SER A 167 -1.71 19.99 -4.55
C SER A 167 -3.18 20.03 -4.14
N GLN A 168 -3.96 20.84 -4.86
CA GLN A 168 -5.40 20.97 -4.65
C GLN A 168 -6.22 19.96 -5.48
N ASP A 169 -5.57 19.29 -6.43
CA ASP A 169 -6.19 18.38 -7.39
C ASP A 169 -6.12 16.91 -6.94
N VAL A 170 -5.60 16.65 -5.74
CA VAL A 170 -5.42 15.30 -5.21
C VAL A 170 -6.04 15.18 -3.82
N GLU A 171 -6.66 14.05 -3.55
CA GLU A 171 -7.09 13.73 -2.20
C GLU A 171 -5.93 13.11 -1.43
N LEU A 172 -5.58 13.69 -0.28
CA LEU A 172 -4.50 13.15 0.54
C LEU A 172 -4.95 11.87 1.25
N VAL A 173 -4.09 10.86 1.18
CA VAL A 173 -4.31 9.54 1.77
C VAL A 173 -3.77 9.53 3.19
N ARG A 174 -4.52 8.90 4.08
CA ARG A 174 -4.16 8.68 5.48
C ARG A 174 -4.05 7.19 5.78
N PHE A 175 -3.22 6.88 6.76
CA PHE A 175 -3.20 5.57 7.39
C PHE A 175 -4.15 5.58 8.60
N THR A 176 -5.17 4.72 8.59
CA THR A 176 -6.22 4.66 9.61
C THR A 176 -6.42 3.23 10.08
N GLY A 177 -6.09 2.96 11.35
CA GLY A 177 -6.15 1.61 11.92
C GLY A 177 -5.15 0.68 11.22
N ALA A 178 -5.60 0.04 10.15
CA ALA A 178 -4.82 -0.88 9.33
C ALA A 178 -4.95 -0.60 7.81
N ASN A 179 -5.57 0.49 7.37
CA ASN A 179 -5.82 0.73 5.94
C ASN A 179 -5.24 2.07 5.48
N LEU A 180 -4.85 2.14 4.20
CA LEU A 180 -4.66 3.41 3.49
C LEU A 180 -5.96 3.84 2.85
N VAL A 181 -6.43 5.04 3.21
CA VAL A 181 -7.76 5.55 2.83
C VAL A 181 -7.67 7.02 2.43
N ALA A 182 -8.25 7.39 1.29
CA ALA A 182 -8.43 8.78 0.87
C ALA A 182 -9.62 9.43 1.58
N SER A 183 -9.71 10.76 1.58
CA SER A 183 -10.81 11.49 2.23
C SER A 183 -12.20 11.07 1.73
N GLY A 184 -12.34 10.78 0.44
CA GLY A 184 -13.58 10.33 -0.21
C GLY A 184 -13.92 8.85 0.03
N GLY A 185 -13.08 8.11 0.76
CA GLY A 185 -13.31 6.72 1.14
C GLY A 185 -12.64 5.67 0.27
N ALA A 186 -12.06 6.04 -0.87
CA ALA A 186 -11.23 5.14 -1.67
C ALA A 186 -10.10 4.54 -0.83
N CYS A 187 -9.74 3.28 -1.05
CA CYS A 187 -8.72 2.60 -0.26
C CYS A 187 -7.87 1.64 -1.08
N LEU A 188 -6.65 1.37 -0.60
CA LEU A 188 -5.79 0.34 -1.16
C LEU A 188 -6.48 -1.03 -0.99
N ASN A 189 -6.57 -1.81 -2.06
CA ASN A 189 -7.34 -3.07 -2.15
C ASN A 189 -6.45 -4.30 -2.39
N GLY A 190 -5.14 -4.12 -2.50
CA GLY A 190 -4.13 -5.17 -2.69
C GLY A 190 -3.20 -4.75 -3.80
N HIS A 191 -2.79 -5.70 -4.64
CA HIS A 191 -1.89 -5.49 -5.77
C HIS A 191 -2.35 -6.24 -7.03
N ASP A 192 -1.81 -5.84 -8.18
CA ASP A 192 -1.96 -6.54 -9.46
C ASP A 192 -0.82 -7.56 -9.70
N ASN A 193 -0.85 -8.24 -10.85
CA ASN A 193 0.19 -9.22 -11.22
C ASN A 193 1.59 -8.62 -11.44
N LEU A 194 1.72 -7.29 -11.44
CA LEU A 194 2.98 -6.54 -11.55
C LEU A 194 3.40 -5.92 -10.20
N ALA A 195 2.76 -6.36 -9.11
CA ALA A 195 2.92 -5.84 -7.76
C ALA A 195 2.56 -4.36 -7.61
N GLN A 196 1.85 -3.75 -8.57
CA GLN A 196 1.34 -2.39 -8.41
C GLN A 196 0.12 -2.43 -7.50
N VAL A 197 0.08 -1.52 -6.53
CA VAL A 197 -1.07 -1.48 -5.63
C VAL A 197 -2.34 -1.12 -6.40
N THR A 198 -3.43 -1.76 -6.06
CA THR A 198 -4.76 -1.49 -6.60
C THR A 198 -5.57 -0.68 -5.61
N VAL A 199 -6.50 0.12 -6.11
CA VAL A 199 -7.37 0.97 -5.28
C VAL A 199 -8.82 0.63 -5.59
N ASN A 200 -9.60 0.42 -4.55
CA ASN A 200 -11.05 0.37 -4.66
C ASN A 200 -11.61 1.78 -4.38
N VAL A 201 -12.11 2.42 -5.43
CA VAL A 201 -12.64 3.79 -5.36
C VAL A 201 -13.88 3.92 -4.47
N ASN A 202 -14.59 2.81 -4.23
CA ASN A 202 -15.78 2.75 -3.38
C ASN A 202 -15.46 2.37 -1.92
N GLY A 203 -14.18 2.17 -1.58
CA GLY A 203 -13.77 1.84 -0.21
C GLY A 203 -14.11 0.41 0.25
N GLN A 204 -14.34 -0.51 -0.68
CA GLN A 204 -14.69 -1.90 -0.36
C GLN A 204 -13.46 -2.81 -0.35
N GLY A 205 -13.42 -3.77 0.58
CA GLY A 205 -12.39 -4.81 0.63
C GLY A 205 -10.98 -4.26 0.85
N CYS A 206 -10.82 -3.18 1.60
CA CYS A 206 -9.52 -2.54 1.80
C CYS A 206 -8.49 -3.53 2.36
N ALA A 207 -7.30 -3.57 1.74
CA ALA A 207 -6.21 -4.39 2.20
C ALA A 207 -5.77 -3.96 3.60
N LEU A 208 -5.45 -4.95 4.43
CA LEU A 208 -4.95 -4.73 5.77
C LEU A 208 -3.44 -4.55 5.71
N LEU A 209 -2.95 -3.53 6.38
CA LEU A 209 -1.55 -3.21 6.48
C LEU A 209 -1.12 -3.26 7.94
N LYS A 210 0.01 -3.91 8.18
CA LYS A 210 0.68 -3.96 9.46
C LYS A 210 1.84 -2.94 9.45
N PRO A 211 1.85 -1.97 10.36
CA PRO A 211 2.96 -1.02 10.45
C PRO A 211 4.12 -1.60 11.27
N THR A 212 5.34 -1.29 10.84
CA THR A 212 6.56 -1.42 11.64
C THR A 212 7.15 -0.04 11.82
N VAL A 213 7.40 0.37 13.07
CA VAL A 213 8.05 1.64 13.39
C VAL A 213 9.54 1.51 13.11
N VAL A 214 10.10 2.47 12.37
CA VAL A 214 11.51 2.51 11.99
C VAL A 214 12.12 3.87 12.29
N THR A 215 13.45 3.92 12.28
CA THR A 215 14.15 5.21 12.33
C THR A 215 14.03 5.89 10.96
N PRO A 216 13.67 7.18 10.89
CA PRO A 216 13.61 7.89 9.61
C PRO A 216 14.95 7.82 8.87
N THR A 217 14.93 7.33 7.64
CA THR A 217 16.09 7.35 6.74
C THR A 217 16.01 8.63 5.90
N PRO A 218 17.09 9.42 5.78
CA PRO A 218 17.11 10.57 4.89
C PRO A 218 16.74 10.18 3.44
N PRO A 219 15.89 10.97 2.77
CA PRO A 219 15.41 10.69 1.43
C PRO A 219 16.41 10.93 0.30
#